data_AF-A0A7X6NXE2-F1
#
_entry.id   AF-A0A7X6NXE2-F1
#
_cell.length_a   1.000
_cell.length_b   1.000
_cell.length_c   1.000
_cell.angle_alpha   90.00
_cell.angle_beta   90.00
_cell.angle_gamma   90.00
#
_symmetry.space_group_name_H-M   'P 1'
#
loop_
_entity.id
_entity.type
_entity.pdbx_description
1 polymer ?
#
loop_
_entity_poly.entity_id
_entity_poly.type
_entity_poly.pdbx_seq_one_letter_code
_entity_poly.pdbx_strand_id
1 'polypeptide(L)'
;MDNDIKVLAEKLEEYVKIIKKEYKKYIPIETLVYLNETDDFKKIIKIKGTGTISMFVEDGIIFFPKDAYKVIGFMSKIPGFGRNKNHKTYTKETIIENDNNFQDYIKHVFISGLTPIEYFQETLVHETMHLCGTGGSDPLKEGFTELKTRELALKYNLLTSACGYPKEIKIALRLQSIFGDVISNKIAFASNDYEIYRLLEKELGKKELELYKNITFEMERVFRPYYEKKYPGLTGPFKKTKEYSKIDYSRVYEIIDDYINDKTKESRL
;
A
#
# COMPACT_ATOMS: atom_id res chain seq x y z
N MET A 1 7.86 -20.86 13.27
CA MET A 1 8.63 -19.74 12.70
C MET A 1 9.37 -20.15 11.43
N ASP A 2 10.21 -21.18 11.43
CA ASP A 2 10.88 -21.60 10.18
C ASP A 2 9.91 -22.03 9.07
N ASN A 3 8.85 -22.77 9.44
CA ASN A 3 7.78 -23.12 8.51
C ASN A 3 7.02 -21.87 8.01
N ASP A 4 6.82 -20.89 8.89
CA ASP A 4 6.12 -19.64 8.56
C ASP A 4 6.92 -18.82 7.54
N ILE A 5 8.23 -18.70 7.75
CA ILE A 5 9.16 -18.06 6.81
C ILE A 5 9.13 -18.76 5.46
N LYS A 6 9.12 -20.10 5.44
CA LYS A 6 9.03 -20.88 4.21
C LYS A 6 7.74 -20.56 3.43
N VAL A 7 6.58 -20.58 4.10
CA VAL A 7 5.28 -20.29 3.46
C VAL A 7 5.23 -18.86 2.90
N LEU A 8 5.75 -17.88 3.64
CA LEU A 8 5.82 -16.50 3.18
C LEU A 8 6.80 -16.33 2.01
N ALA A 9 7.94 -17.03 2.03
CA ALA A 9 8.94 -16.98 0.96
C ALA A 9 8.40 -17.53 -0.36
N GLU A 10 7.68 -18.66 -0.30
CA GLU A 10 7.04 -19.26 -1.48
C GLU A 10 6.02 -18.29 -2.11
N LYS A 11 5.20 -17.61 -1.29
CA LYS A 11 4.26 -16.60 -1.80
C LYS A 11 4.93 -15.31 -2.27
N LEU A 12 5.99 -14.87 -1.61
CA LEU A 12 6.77 -13.73 -2.04
C LEU A 12 7.36 -13.96 -3.44
N GLU A 13 7.95 -15.14 -3.66
CA GLU A 13 8.51 -15.52 -4.96
C GLU A 13 7.43 -15.52 -6.07
N GLU A 14 6.24 -16.05 -5.77
CA GLU A 14 5.10 -16.03 -6.69
C GLU A 14 4.69 -14.59 -7.06
N TYR A 15 4.54 -13.71 -6.06
CA TYR A 15 4.15 -12.32 -6.29
C TYR A 15 5.24 -11.55 -7.05
N VAL A 16 6.53 -11.74 -6.74
CA VAL A 16 7.63 -11.13 -7.49
C VAL A 16 7.60 -11.57 -8.96
N LYS A 17 7.33 -12.84 -9.27
CA LYS A 17 7.18 -13.31 -10.66
C LYS A 17 6.04 -12.60 -11.39
N ILE A 18 4.88 -12.46 -10.74
CA ILE A 18 3.70 -11.78 -11.31
C ILE A 18 3.96 -10.29 -11.51
N ILE A 19 4.54 -9.60 -10.51
CA ILE A 19 4.88 -8.18 -10.58
C ILE A 19 5.91 -7.93 -11.69
N LYS A 20 6.96 -8.75 -11.78
CA LYS A 20 7.93 -8.66 -12.89
C LYS A 20 7.28 -8.90 -14.24
N LYS A 21 6.30 -9.81 -14.34
CA LYS A 21 5.59 -10.03 -15.61
C LYS A 21 4.82 -8.78 -16.06
N GLU A 22 4.16 -8.10 -15.14
CA GLU A 22 3.32 -6.93 -15.45
C GLU A 22 4.11 -5.63 -15.57
N TYR A 23 5.04 -5.40 -14.64
CA TYR A 23 5.65 -4.11 -14.40
C TYR A 23 7.16 -4.09 -14.64
N LYS A 24 7.75 -5.12 -15.29
CA LYS A 24 9.21 -5.23 -15.52
C LYS A 24 9.89 -3.91 -15.92
N LYS A 25 9.27 -3.20 -16.86
CA LYS A 25 9.82 -1.99 -17.48
C LYS A 25 9.79 -0.75 -16.57
N TYR A 26 9.09 -0.83 -15.45
CA TYR A 26 8.94 0.23 -14.45
C TYR A 26 9.80 -0.01 -13.21
N ILE A 27 10.10 -1.27 -12.88
CA ILE A 27 10.94 -1.65 -11.74
C ILE A 27 12.36 -1.08 -11.91
N PRO A 28 12.94 -0.43 -10.88
CA PRO A 28 14.33 0.04 -10.91
C PRO A 28 15.31 -1.08 -11.28
N ILE A 29 16.35 -0.75 -12.04
CA ILE A 29 17.23 -1.78 -12.62
C ILE A 29 18.03 -2.50 -11.54
N GLU A 30 18.43 -1.79 -10.50
CA GLU A 30 19.11 -2.30 -9.32
C GLU A 30 18.23 -3.31 -8.58
N THR A 31 16.95 -2.99 -8.41
CA THR A 31 15.95 -3.88 -7.82
C THR A 31 15.75 -5.13 -8.68
N LEU A 32 15.68 -4.99 -10.01
CA LEU A 32 15.61 -6.14 -10.91
C LEU A 32 16.83 -7.06 -10.77
N VAL A 33 18.04 -6.49 -10.72
CA VAL A 33 19.29 -7.25 -10.53
C VAL A 33 19.23 -8.01 -9.20
N TYR A 34 18.96 -7.31 -8.10
CA TYR A 34 18.81 -7.91 -6.78
C TYR A 34 17.81 -9.08 -6.76
N LEU A 35 16.63 -8.89 -7.33
CA LEU A 35 15.58 -9.92 -7.38
C LEU A 35 15.91 -11.06 -8.36
N ASN A 36 16.77 -10.85 -9.36
CA ASN A 36 17.24 -11.91 -10.26
C ASN A 36 18.35 -12.75 -9.63
N GLU A 37 19.17 -12.15 -8.77
CA GLU A 37 20.28 -12.80 -8.07
C GLU A 37 19.85 -13.48 -6.76
N THR A 38 18.61 -13.23 -6.31
CA THR A 38 18.04 -13.89 -5.14
C THR A 38 17.70 -15.36 -5.45
N ASP A 39 18.50 -16.26 -4.88
CA ASP A 39 18.35 -17.72 -4.96
C ASP A 39 17.38 -18.29 -3.90
N ASP A 40 17.28 -17.62 -2.76
CA ASP A 40 16.43 -18.02 -1.63
C ASP A 40 15.69 -16.83 -1.02
N PHE A 41 14.38 -16.74 -1.31
CA PHE A 41 13.51 -15.69 -0.80
C PHE A 41 13.35 -15.70 0.72
N LYS A 42 13.74 -16.78 1.43
CA LYS A 42 13.76 -16.77 2.91
C LYS A 42 14.73 -15.72 3.47
N LYS A 43 15.79 -15.38 2.72
CA LYS A 43 16.78 -14.35 3.12
C LYS A 43 16.18 -12.93 3.12
N ILE A 44 15.08 -12.74 2.40
CA ILE A 44 14.35 -11.47 2.24
C ILE A 44 13.27 -11.29 3.33
N ILE A 45 13.06 -12.30 4.17
CA ILE A 45 11.98 -12.32 5.16
C ILE A 45 12.56 -12.32 6.57
N LYS A 46 12.10 -11.37 7.41
CA LYS A 46 12.46 -11.33 8.83
C LYS A 46 11.23 -11.23 9.71
N ILE A 47 10.99 -12.25 10.54
CA ILE A 47 10.00 -12.21 11.62
C ILE A 47 10.69 -11.76 12.91
N LYS A 48 10.48 -10.51 13.35
CA LYS A 48 11.12 -9.94 14.55
C LYS A 48 10.16 -9.07 15.37
N GLY A 49 10.51 -8.77 16.61
CA GLY A 49 9.78 -7.75 17.37
C GLY A 49 10.03 -6.38 16.75
N THR A 50 8.96 -5.69 16.35
CA THR A 50 9.04 -4.37 15.68
C THR A 50 8.34 -3.28 16.47
N GLY A 51 7.60 -3.64 17.54
CA GLY A 51 6.83 -2.68 18.33
C GLY A 51 5.54 -2.21 17.65
N THR A 52 5.20 -2.80 16.50
CA THR A 52 3.96 -2.57 15.74
C THR A 52 3.45 -3.90 15.21
N ILE A 53 2.21 -3.94 14.71
CA ILE A 53 1.65 -5.07 13.96
C ILE A 53 1.64 -4.83 12.44
N SER A 54 2.09 -3.66 11.99
CA SER A 54 2.27 -3.34 10.57
C SER A 54 3.55 -3.97 10.03
N MET A 55 3.50 -4.45 8.79
CA MET A 55 4.66 -4.89 8.03
C MET A 55 5.34 -3.65 7.42
N PHE A 56 6.58 -3.81 6.97
CA PHE A 56 7.30 -2.80 6.22
C PHE A 56 8.47 -3.43 5.45
N VAL A 57 8.96 -2.72 4.45
CA VAL A 57 10.17 -3.06 3.70
C VAL A 57 11.29 -2.09 4.06
N GLU A 58 12.47 -2.60 4.38
CA GLU A 58 13.66 -1.80 4.65
C GLU A 58 14.90 -2.57 4.16
N ASP A 59 15.79 -1.90 3.42
CA ASP A 59 17.02 -2.46 2.85
C ASP A 59 16.80 -3.78 2.07
N GLY A 60 15.73 -3.83 1.28
CA GLY A 60 15.37 -5.00 0.49
C GLY A 60 14.86 -6.19 1.31
N ILE A 61 14.46 -5.98 2.57
CA ILE A 61 13.96 -7.02 3.47
C ILE A 61 12.54 -6.68 3.90
N ILE A 62 11.63 -7.66 3.83
CA ILE A 62 10.28 -7.56 4.38
C ILE A 62 10.28 -7.97 5.85
N PHE A 63 9.86 -7.05 6.70
CA PHE A 63 9.76 -7.24 8.14
C PHE A 63 8.34 -7.59 8.56
N PHE A 64 8.18 -8.80 9.07
CA PHE A 64 6.93 -9.30 9.64
C PHE A 64 6.96 -9.15 11.16
N PRO A 65 5.98 -8.47 11.75
CA PRO A 65 5.97 -8.17 13.17
C PRO A 65 5.62 -9.42 13.99
N LYS A 66 6.59 -9.91 14.78
CA LYS A 66 6.36 -10.95 15.80
C LYS A 66 5.28 -10.53 16.80
N ASP A 67 5.07 -9.23 16.99
CA ASP A 67 4.03 -8.67 17.85
C ASP A 67 2.60 -9.01 17.36
N ALA A 68 2.40 -9.27 16.06
CA ALA A 68 1.11 -9.73 15.53
C ALA A 68 0.70 -11.09 16.10
N TYR A 69 1.66 -12.01 16.35
CA TYR A 69 1.37 -13.30 17.00
C TYR A 69 0.79 -13.11 18.40
N LYS A 70 1.28 -12.13 19.16
CA LYS A 70 0.79 -11.84 20.51
C LYS A 70 -0.63 -11.28 20.44
N VAL A 71 -0.88 -10.32 19.55
CA VAL A 71 -2.18 -9.66 19.41
C VAL A 71 -3.24 -10.64 18.91
N ILE A 72 -2.95 -11.39 17.84
CA ILE A 72 -3.88 -12.39 17.28
C ILE A 72 -4.09 -13.55 18.28
N GLY A 73 -3.04 -13.99 18.97
CA GLY A 73 -3.16 -15.01 20.03
C GLY A 73 -3.96 -14.55 21.25
N PHE A 74 -4.08 -13.24 21.47
CA PHE A 74 -5.01 -12.68 22.44
C PHE A 74 -6.44 -12.63 21.88
N MET A 75 -6.61 -12.14 20.65
CA MET A 75 -7.91 -12.09 19.96
C MET A 75 -8.58 -13.46 19.86
N SER A 76 -7.80 -14.52 19.64
CA SER A 76 -8.31 -15.89 19.50
C SER A 76 -8.97 -16.46 20.76
N LYS A 77 -8.79 -15.82 21.92
CA LYS A 77 -9.42 -16.21 23.19
C LYS A 77 -10.75 -15.50 23.46
N ILE A 78 -11.12 -14.53 22.62
CA ILE A 78 -12.34 -13.73 22.80
C ILE A 78 -13.51 -14.41 22.10
N PRO A 79 -14.69 -14.53 22.73
CA PRO A 79 -15.88 -15.10 22.10
C PRO A 79 -16.23 -14.42 20.77
N GLY A 80 -16.53 -15.23 19.75
CA GLY A 80 -16.86 -14.76 18.40
C GLY A 80 -15.67 -14.63 17.45
N PHE A 81 -14.44 -14.87 17.91
CA PHE A 81 -13.29 -15.00 17.02
C PHE A 81 -13.51 -16.18 16.05
N GLY A 82 -13.30 -15.96 14.76
CA GLY A 82 -13.48 -17.00 13.73
C GLY A 82 -14.93 -17.40 13.48
N ARG A 83 -15.91 -16.56 13.86
CA ARG A 83 -17.34 -16.84 13.65
C ARG A 83 -17.75 -16.96 12.18
N ASN A 84 -16.98 -16.40 11.25
CA ASN A 84 -17.22 -16.52 9.81
C ASN A 84 -15.91 -16.54 9.02
N LYS A 85 -15.36 -17.73 8.76
CA LYS A 85 -14.13 -17.93 7.99
C LYS A 85 -14.18 -17.39 6.55
N ASN A 86 -15.37 -17.22 5.99
CA ASN A 86 -15.55 -16.73 4.61
C ASN A 86 -15.84 -15.23 4.54
N HIS A 87 -15.71 -14.51 5.67
CA HIS A 87 -15.87 -13.07 5.69
C HIS A 87 -14.85 -12.42 4.75
N LYS A 88 -15.30 -11.43 3.96
CA LYS A 88 -14.46 -10.65 3.05
C LYS A 88 -14.66 -9.17 3.35
N THR A 89 -13.61 -8.40 3.16
CA THR A 89 -13.65 -6.92 3.27
C THR A 89 -14.16 -6.27 2.00
N TYR A 90 -14.04 -6.92 0.85
CA TYR A 90 -14.44 -6.39 -0.45
C TYR A 90 -15.11 -7.42 -1.35
N THR A 91 -15.65 -6.92 -2.46
CA THR A 91 -16.20 -7.66 -3.59
C THR A 91 -15.34 -7.41 -4.83
N LYS A 92 -15.63 -8.07 -5.96
CA LYS A 92 -14.91 -7.82 -7.21
C LYS A 92 -15.08 -6.35 -7.66
N GLU A 93 -16.24 -5.79 -7.36
CA GLU A 93 -16.64 -4.42 -7.71
C GLU A 93 -15.99 -3.37 -6.79
N THR A 94 -15.62 -3.75 -5.56
CA THR A 94 -15.12 -2.82 -4.53
C THR A 94 -13.66 -3.06 -4.13
N ILE A 95 -12.95 -3.99 -4.78
CA ILE A 95 -11.55 -4.27 -4.46
C ILE A 95 -10.64 -3.07 -4.74
N ILE A 96 -10.92 -2.30 -5.80
CA ILE A 96 -10.11 -1.12 -6.16
C ILE A 96 -10.48 0.05 -5.25
N GLU A 97 -11.74 0.48 -5.29
CA GLU A 97 -12.22 1.63 -4.53
C GLU A 97 -13.21 1.19 -3.44
N ASN A 98 -12.87 1.49 -2.20
CA ASN A 98 -13.71 1.30 -1.02
C ASN A 98 -13.23 2.22 0.12
N ASP A 99 -14.01 2.28 1.20
CA ASP A 99 -13.68 3.06 2.41
C ASP A 99 -13.16 2.21 3.57
N ASN A 100 -12.85 0.93 3.32
CA ASN A 100 -12.31 0.06 4.35
C ASN A 100 -10.91 0.50 4.72
N ASN A 101 -10.69 0.65 6.02
CA ASN A 101 -9.40 1.04 6.56
C ASN A 101 -8.82 -0.07 7.46
N PHE A 102 -7.68 0.20 8.08
CA PHE A 102 -7.02 -0.78 8.95
C PHE A 102 -7.89 -1.24 10.14
N GLN A 103 -8.85 -0.44 10.62
CA GLN A 103 -9.81 -0.89 11.63
C GLN A 103 -10.73 -1.99 11.10
N ASP A 104 -11.20 -1.84 9.86
CA ASP A 104 -12.04 -2.84 9.20
C ASP A 104 -11.24 -4.10 8.89
N TYR A 105 -9.94 -3.95 8.58
CA TYR A 105 -9.04 -5.09 8.49
C TYR A 105 -8.90 -5.84 9.82
N ILE A 106 -8.67 -5.16 10.95
CA ILE A 106 -8.59 -5.82 12.26
C ILE A 106 -9.93 -6.48 12.64
N LYS A 107 -11.08 -5.88 12.30
CA LYS A 107 -12.39 -6.54 12.44
C LYS A 107 -12.47 -7.80 11.56
N HIS A 108 -12.00 -7.73 10.33
CA HIS A 108 -11.94 -8.88 9.43
C HIS A 108 -11.08 -10.01 10.04
N VAL A 109 -9.87 -9.70 10.50
CA VAL A 109 -8.97 -10.65 11.20
C VAL A 109 -9.71 -11.37 12.32
N PHE A 110 -10.47 -10.62 13.13
CA PHE A 110 -11.28 -11.17 14.22
C PHE A 110 -12.40 -12.09 13.72
N ILE A 111 -13.23 -11.60 12.78
CA ILE A 111 -14.43 -12.30 12.30
C ILE A 111 -14.06 -13.56 11.53
N SER A 112 -13.06 -13.46 10.65
CA SER A 112 -12.52 -14.58 9.87
C SER A 112 -11.73 -15.56 10.72
N GLY A 113 -11.17 -15.08 11.84
CA GLY A 113 -10.34 -15.89 12.72
C GLY A 113 -8.96 -16.17 12.12
N LEU A 114 -8.37 -15.17 11.45
CA LEU A 114 -7.11 -15.35 10.74
C LEU A 114 -5.99 -15.72 11.72
N THR A 115 -5.15 -16.66 11.30
CA THR A 115 -3.85 -16.92 11.91
C THR A 115 -2.87 -15.79 11.61
N PRO A 116 -1.75 -15.67 12.35
CA PRO A 116 -0.70 -14.69 12.03
C PRO A 116 -0.17 -14.81 10.60
N ILE A 117 -0.15 -16.02 10.03
CA ILE A 117 0.34 -16.25 8.66
C ILE A 117 -0.66 -15.74 7.62
N GLU A 118 -1.94 -16.05 7.80
CA GLU A 118 -2.99 -15.52 6.92
C GLU A 118 -3.04 -13.98 6.99
N TYR A 119 -2.91 -13.41 8.19
CA TYR A 119 -2.77 -11.96 8.39
C TYR A 119 -1.60 -11.37 7.60
N PHE A 120 -0.45 -12.03 7.58
CA PHE A 120 0.69 -11.56 6.79
C PHE A 120 0.46 -11.71 5.29
N GLN A 121 -0.11 -12.85 4.85
CA GLN A 121 -0.37 -13.14 3.45
C GLN A 121 -1.36 -12.16 2.82
N GLU A 122 -2.37 -11.69 3.55
CA GLU A 122 -3.34 -10.68 3.09
C GLU A 122 -2.75 -9.28 2.88
N THR A 123 -1.54 -9.03 3.37
CA THR A 123 -0.81 -7.77 3.18
C THR A 123 0.48 -7.96 2.38
N LEU A 124 0.85 -9.19 2.05
CA LEU A 124 2.15 -9.51 1.46
C LEU A 124 2.29 -8.94 0.04
N VAL A 125 1.23 -8.93 -0.76
CA VAL A 125 1.29 -8.38 -2.12
C VAL A 125 1.63 -6.88 -2.10
N HIS A 126 1.12 -6.12 -1.14
CA HIS A 126 1.43 -4.70 -0.94
C HIS A 126 2.91 -4.51 -0.62
N GLU A 127 3.44 -5.23 0.38
CA GLU A 127 4.88 -5.14 0.70
C GLU A 127 5.76 -5.65 -0.45
N THR A 128 5.28 -6.60 -1.25
CA THR A 128 6.03 -7.06 -2.43
C THR A 128 6.09 -5.97 -3.50
N MET A 129 5.06 -5.14 -3.63
CA MET A 129 5.09 -3.96 -4.50
C MET A 129 6.15 -2.97 -4.01
N HIS A 130 6.27 -2.73 -2.70
CA HIS A 130 7.36 -1.92 -2.14
C HIS A 130 8.74 -2.52 -2.43
N LEU A 131 8.91 -3.84 -2.22
CA LEU A 131 10.15 -4.55 -2.52
C LEU A 131 10.56 -4.40 -3.99
N CYS A 132 9.58 -4.44 -4.89
CA CYS A 132 9.78 -4.31 -6.32
C CYS A 132 9.86 -2.86 -6.79
N GLY A 133 9.63 -1.87 -5.93
CA GLY A 133 9.49 -0.48 -6.33
C GLY A 133 10.00 0.45 -5.24
N THR A 134 9.09 1.27 -4.72
CA THR A 134 9.44 2.36 -3.79
C THR A 134 9.14 1.93 -2.36
N GLY A 135 9.95 2.36 -1.39
CA GLY A 135 9.78 2.02 0.02
C GLY A 135 8.64 2.71 0.77
N GLY A 136 7.58 3.21 0.10
CA GLY A 136 6.40 3.77 0.79
C GLY A 136 6.67 5.08 1.54
N SER A 137 7.47 5.97 0.95
CA SER A 137 8.05 7.14 1.64
C SER A 137 7.07 8.28 2.00
N ASP A 138 5.92 8.35 1.33
CA ASP A 138 4.93 9.42 1.47
C ASP A 138 3.52 8.88 1.16
N PRO A 139 2.45 9.54 1.64
CA PRO A 139 1.09 9.01 1.54
C PRO A 139 0.59 8.94 0.08
N LEU A 140 1.10 9.80 -0.82
CA LEU A 140 0.67 9.74 -2.21
C LEU A 140 1.27 8.52 -2.92
N LYS A 141 2.55 8.22 -2.68
CA LYS A 141 3.21 7.01 -3.19
C LYS A 141 2.60 5.75 -2.59
N GLU A 142 2.21 5.77 -1.32
CA GLU A 142 1.42 4.70 -0.69
C GLU A 142 0.08 4.50 -1.41
N GLY A 143 -0.62 5.59 -1.74
CA GLY A 143 -1.84 5.56 -2.55
C GLY A 143 -1.63 4.92 -3.93
N PHE A 144 -0.58 5.29 -4.65
CA PHE A 144 -0.26 4.67 -5.95
C PHE A 144 0.15 3.21 -5.81
N THR A 145 0.96 2.87 -4.80
CA THR A 145 1.42 1.50 -4.55
C THR A 145 0.24 0.59 -4.24
N GLU A 146 -0.67 1.03 -3.36
CA GLU A 146 -1.86 0.27 -3.01
C GLU A 146 -2.87 0.19 -4.16
N LEU A 147 -3.01 1.24 -4.98
CA LEU A 147 -3.80 1.19 -6.21
C LEU A 147 -3.29 0.08 -7.14
N LYS A 148 -1.99 0.05 -7.42
CA LYS A 148 -1.38 -0.99 -8.27
C LYS A 148 -1.44 -2.38 -7.63
N THR A 149 -1.37 -2.45 -6.32
CA THR A 149 -1.58 -3.69 -5.54
C THR A 149 -2.99 -4.25 -5.80
N ARG A 150 -4.03 -3.42 -5.67
CA ARG A 150 -5.43 -3.83 -5.83
C ARG A 150 -5.76 -4.15 -7.29
N GLU A 151 -5.25 -3.39 -8.25
CA GLU A 151 -5.39 -3.68 -9.68
C GLU A 151 -4.76 -5.04 -10.03
N LEU A 152 -3.55 -5.30 -9.53
CA LEU A 152 -2.86 -6.57 -9.73
C LEU A 152 -3.61 -7.73 -9.06
N ALA A 153 -4.08 -7.53 -7.83
CA ALA A 153 -4.84 -8.52 -7.09
C ALA A 153 -6.16 -8.86 -7.79
N LEU A 154 -6.88 -7.88 -8.34
CA LEU A 154 -8.07 -8.11 -9.14
C LEU A 154 -7.76 -8.88 -10.42
N LYS A 155 -6.71 -8.49 -11.15
CA LYS A 155 -6.33 -9.09 -12.44
C LYS A 155 -5.89 -10.56 -12.30
N TYR A 156 -5.17 -10.87 -11.22
CA TYR A 156 -4.56 -12.17 -10.99
C TYR A 156 -5.24 -13.01 -9.90
N ASN A 157 -6.35 -12.51 -9.34
CA ASN A 157 -7.05 -13.12 -8.20
C ASN A 157 -6.10 -13.41 -7.02
N LEU A 158 -5.25 -12.42 -6.68
CA LEU A 158 -4.31 -12.51 -5.57
C LEU A 158 -4.99 -12.18 -4.24
N LEU A 159 -4.46 -12.77 -3.17
CA LEU A 159 -4.94 -12.49 -1.83
C LEU A 159 -4.49 -11.08 -1.39
N THR A 160 -5.46 -10.25 -1.03
CA THR A 160 -5.26 -8.94 -0.39
C THR A 160 -6.44 -8.66 0.54
N SER A 161 -6.26 -7.79 1.52
CA SER A 161 -7.37 -7.24 2.34
C SER A 161 -8.07 -6.04 1.71
N ALA A 162 -7.44 -5.35 0.74
CA ALA A 162 -7.90 -4.09 0.15
C ALA A 162 -8.40 -3.07 1.21
N CYS A 163 -7.68 -2.95 2.33
CA CYS A 163 -7.96 -2.04 3.44
C CYS A 163 -6.84 -1.00 3.65
N GLY A 164 -5.76 -1.07 2.86
CA GLY A 164 -4.67 -0.09 2.91
C GLY A 164 -5.11 1.23 2.29
N TYR A 165 -4.75 2.35 2.91
CA TYR A 165 -4.77 3.69 2.32
C TYR A 165 -6.01 4.07 1.46
N PRO A 166 -7.26 3.81 1.90
CA PRO A 166 -8.45 4.05 1.07
C PRO A 166 -8.60 5.50 0.60
N LYS A 167 -8.18 6.47 1.43
CA LYS A 167 -8.28 7.90 1.11
C LYS A 167 -7.26 8.31 0.04
N GLU A 168 -6.06 7.76 0.12
CA GLU A 168 -4.95 8.03 -0.79
C GLU A 168 -5.18 7.35 -2.15
N ILE A 169 -5.80 6.17 -2.19
CA ILE A 169 -6.18 5.50 -3.45
C ILE A 169 -7.17 6.35 -4.24
N LYS A 170 -8.18 6.94 -3.57
CA LYS A 170 -9.15 7.81 -4.26
C LYS A 170 -8.45 8.98 -4.95
N ILE A 171 -7.44 9.56 -4.30
CA ILE A 171 -6.60 10.61 -4.89
C ILE A 171 -5.75 10.05 -6.04
N ALA A 172 -5.10 8.89 -5.86
CA ALA A 172 -4.30 8.23 -6.88
C ALA A 172 -5.13 7.87 -8.13
N LEU A 173 -6.38 7.44 -7.98
CA LEU A 173 -7.33 7.18 -9.08
C LEU A 173 -7.65 8.43 -9.88
N ARG A 174 -7.89 9.56 -9.21
CA ARG A 174 -8.11 10.84 -9.88
C ARG A 174 -6.86 11.28 -10.65
N LEU A 175 -5.69 11.13 -10.07
CA LEU A 175 -4.43 11.45 -10.75
C LEU A 175 -4.13 10.50 -11.90
N GLN A 176 -4.41 9.20 -11.77
CA GLN A 176 -4.31 8.25 -12.87
C GLN A 176 -5.24 8.63 -14.03
N SER A 177 -6.41 9.20 -13.74
CA SER A 177 -7.32 9.69 -14.78
C SER A 177 -6.78 10.93 -15.52
N ILE A 178 -5.94 11.73 -14.86
CA ILE A 178 -5.29 12.92 -15.44
C ILE A 178 -4.00 12.54 -16.19
N PHE A 179 -3.14 11.73 -15.55
CA PHE A 179 -1.79 11.41 -16.02
C PHE A 179 -1.73 10.17 -16.93
N GLY A 180 -2.76 9.31 -16.86
CA GLY A 180 -2.81 8.03 -17.53
C GLY A 180 -2.09 6.91 -16.76
N ASP A 181 -2.46 5.67 -17.09
CA ASP A 181 -1.96 4.46 -16.41
C ASP A 181 -0.44 4.29 -16.51
N VAL A 182 0.14 4.60 -17.68
CA VAL A 182 1.59 4.48 -17.89
C VAL A 182 2.38 5.36 -16.94
N ILE A 183 1.94 6.60 -16.71
CA ILE A 183 2.60 7.52 -15.79
C ILE A 183 2.36 7.10 -14.35
N SER A 184 1.13 6.69 -14.01
CA SER A 184 0.80 6.15 -12.68
C SER A 184 1.68 4.96 -12.31
N ASN A 185 1.89 4.02 -13.24
CA ASN A 185 2.83 2.90 -13.06
C ASN A 185 4.26 3.39 -12.82
N LYS A 186 4.76 4.35 -13.61
CA LYS A 186 6.10 4.90 -13.39
C LYS A 186 6.24 5.56 -12.01
N ILE A 187 5.22 6.29 -11.54
CA ILE A 187 5.21 6.89 -10.20
C ILE A 187 5.27 5.82 -9.11
N ALA A 188 4.45 4.76 -9.23
CA ALA A 188 4.38 3.66 -8.26
C ALA A 188 5.70 2.88 -8.11
N PHE A 189 6.63 3.00 -9.06
CA PHE A 189 7.93 2.32 -9.05
C PHE A 189 9.13 3.29 -9.02
N ALA A 190 8.91 4.60 -8.95
CA ALA A 190 9.98 5.59 -8.95
C ALA A 190 10.73 5.67 -7.60
N SER A 191 12.05 5.59 -7.64
CA SER A 191 12.87 5.43 -6.44
C SER A 191 12.77 6.62 -5.48
N ASN A 192 12.53 7.83 -6.02
CA ASN A 192 12.48 9.09 -5.27
C ASN A 192 11.64 10.15 -6.01
N ASP A 193 11.31 11.24 -5.31
CA ASP A 193 10.50 12.33 -5.86
C ASP A 193 11.17 13.05 -7.02
N TYR A 194 12.50 13.08 -7.04
CA TYR A 194 13.25 13.77 -8.08
C TYR A 194 13.09 13.08 -9.45
N GLU A 195 13.08 11.75 -9.47
CA GLU A 195 12.73 10.97 -10.65
C GLU A 195 11.30 11.25 -11.12
N ILE A 196 10.35 11.32 -10.18
CA ILE A 196 8.94 11.63 -10.47
C ILE A 196 8.83 13.03 -11.08
N TYR A 197 9.51 14.03 -10.53
CA TYR A 197 9.44 15.40 -11.03
C TYR A 197 10.00 15.52 -12.45
N ARG A 198 11.15 14.91 -12.71
CA ARG A 198 11.74 14.86 -14.06
C ARG A 198 10.83 14.14 -15.04
N LEU A 199 10.24 13.03 -14.62
CA LEU A 199 9.30 12.26 -15.42
C LEU A 199 8.09 13.11 -15.84
N LEU A 200 7.43 13.74 -14.86
CA LEU A 200 6.22 14.52 -15.10
C LEU A 200 6.50 15.74 -15.97
N GLU A 201 7.57 16.50 -15.70
CA GLU A 201 7.94 17.65 -16.53
C GLU A 201 8.23 17.25 -17.98
N LYS A 202 8.92 16.13 -18.18
CA LYS A 202 9.33 15.66 -19.51
C LYS A 202 8.16 15.08 -20.30
N GLU A 203 7.29 14.29 -19.67
CA GLU A 203 6.27 13.50 -20.38
C GLU A 203 4.89 14.17 -20.41
N LEU A 204 4.56 15.00 -19.42
CA LEU A 204 3.26 15.67 -19.33
C LEU A 204 3.36 17.19 -19.40
N GLY A 205 4.40 17.77 -18.78
CA GLY A 205 4.66 19.20 -18.77
C GLY A 205 4.59 19.82 -17.37
N LYS A 206 4.82 21.13 -17.32
CA LYS A 206 4.96 21.87 -16.06
C LYS A 206 3.67 21.93 -15.23
N LYS A 207 2.49 21.98 -15.86
CA LYS A 207 1.22 22.09 -15.12
C LYS A 207 0.95 20.82 -14.31
N GLU A 208 1.18 19.65 -14.90
CA GLU A 208 0.99 18.34 -14.29
C GLU A 208 2.03 18.07 -13.20
N LEU A 209 3.27 18.54 -13.41
CA LEU A 209 4.29 18.54 -12.36
C LEU A 209 3.85 19.37 -11.15
N GLU A 210 3.41 20.61 -11.36
CA GLU A 210 3.00 21.49 -10.27
C GLU A 210 1.74 20.97 -9.55
N LEU A 211 0.80 20.36 -10.28
CA LEU A 211 -0.33 19.64 -9.69
C LEU A 211 0.16 18.55 -8.73
N TYR A 212 1.07 17.68 -9.19
CA TYR A 212 1.61 16.59 -8.38
C TYR A 212 2.29 17.14 -7.12
N LYS A 213 3.19 18.13 -7.25
CA LYS A 213 3.89 18.74 -6.11
C LYS A 213 2.92 19.33 -5.08
N ASN A 214 1.90 20.07 -5.52
CA ASN A 214 0.92 20.69 -4.63
C ASN A 214 0.13 19.63 -3.86
N ILE A 215 -0.27 18.55 -4.54
CA ILE A 215 -0.96 17.42 -3.90
C ILE A 215 -0.04 16.73 -2.89
N THR A 216 1.18 16.37 -3.27
CA THR A 216 2.15 15.73 -2.36
C THR A 216 2.39 16.60 -1.12
N PHE A 217 2.61 17.90 -1.30
CA PHE A 217 2.80 18.83 -0.19
C PHE A 217 1.60 18.88 0.76
N GLU A 218 0.39 19.04 0.22
CA GLU A 218 -0.82 19.11 1.06
C GLU A 218 -1.12 17.79 1.76
N MET A 219 -0.94 16.66 1.07
CA MET A 219 -1.11 15.35 1.66
C MET A 219 -0.12 15.13 2.81
N GLU A 220 1.15 15.44 2.61
CA GLU A 220 2.19 15.35 3.65
C GLU A 220 1.90 16.25 4.85
N ARG A 221 1.47 17.49 4.59
CA ARG A 221 1.13 18.47 5.63
C ARG A 221 0.09 17.93 6.61
N VAL A 222 -0.95 17.27 6.10
CA VAL A 222 -2.03 16.73 6.95
C VAL A 222 -1.74 15.32 7.49
N PHE A 223 -0.87 14.56 6.82
CA PHE A 223 -0.52 13.19 7.23
C PHE A 223 0.59 13.15 8.30
N ARG A 224 1.53 14.10 8.28
CA ARG A 224 2.67 14.19 9.22
C ARG A 224 2.30 14.00 10.70
N PRO A 225 1.25 14.63 11.26
CA PRO A 225 0.87 14.42 12.66
C PRO A 225 0.54 12.97 13.01
N TYR A 226 0.06 12.20 12.03
CA TYR A 226 -0.23 10.78 12.22
C TYR A 226 1.06 9.93 12.30
N TYR A 227 2.07 10.21 11.47
CA TYR A 227 3.36 9.49 11.48
C TYR A 227 4.19 9.79 12.74
N GLU A 228 4.20 11.03 13.22
CA GLU A 228 5.03 11.44 14.37
C GLU A 228 4.55 10.84 15.70
N LYS A 229 3.30 10.35 15.75
CA LYS A 229 2.70 9.80 16.96
C LYS A 229 3.02 8.31 17.13
N LYS A 230 3.44 7.94 18.34
CA LYS A 230 3.64 6.54 18.73
C LYS A 230 2.36 5.94 19.29
N TYR A 231 2.09 4.68 18.95
CA TYR A 231 0.89 3.94 19.38
C TYR A 231 1.24 2.65 20.12
N PRO A 232 1.84 2.73 21.33
CA PRO A 232 2.27 1.54 22.06
C PRO A 232 1.10 0.76 22.70
N GLY A 233 1.36 -0.51 23.01
CA GLY A 233 0.48 -1.38 23.78
C GLY A 233 -0.62 -2.09 22.97
N LEU A 234 -1.41 -2.94 23.64
CA LEU A 234 -2.43 -3.78 23.01
C LEU A 234 -3.55 -2.98 22.31
N THR A 235 -3.83 -1.76 22.77
CA THR A 235 -4.81 -0.85 22.15
C THR A 235 -4.18 0.07 21.09
N GLY A 236 -2.87 -0.01 20.88
CA GLY A 236 -2.12 0.77 19.90
C GLY A 236 -2.73 0.75 18.50
N PRO A 237 -3.05 -0.43 17.92
CA PRO A 237 -3.70 -0.53 16.61
C PRO A 237 -5.02 0.26 16.51
N PHE A 238 -5.88 0.19 17.53
CA PHE A 238 -7.15 0.93 17.57
C PHE A 238 -6.96 2.44 17.74
N LYS A 239 -5.90 2.86 18.44
CA LYS A 239 -5.55 4.29 18.54
C LYS A 239 -4.99 4.81 17.21
N LYS A 240 -4.11 4.04 16.56
CA LYS A 240 -3.53 4.37 15.25
C LYS A 240 -4.62 4.57 14.20
N THR A 241 -5.58 3.65 14.12
CA THR A 241 -6.74 3.75 13.21
C THR A 241 -7.61 4.97 13.49
N LYS A 242 -7.91 5.26 14.75
CA LYS A 242 -8.68 6.46 15.14
C LYS A 242 -7.97 7.77 14.78
N GLU A 243 -6.64 7.81 14.79
CA GLU A 243 -5.92 9.01 14.32
C GLU A 243 -5.90 9.09 12.80
N TYR A 244 -5.65 7.98 12.10
CA TYR A 244 -5.74 7.93 10.64
C TYR A 244 -7.11 8.38 10.11
N SER A 245 -8.20 8.01 10.79
CA SER A 245 -9.55 8.43 10.37
C SER A 245 -9.75 9.94 10.37
N LYS A 246 -8.95 10.69 11.15
CA LYS A 246 -9.02 12.17 11.23
C LYS A 246 -8.29 12.90 10.11
N ILE A 247 -7.47 12.19 9.32
CA ILE A 247 -6.78 12.81 8.18
C ILE A 247 -7.84 13.32 7.20
N ASP A 248 -7.78 14.60 6.87
CA ASP A 248 -8.72 15.26 5.98
C ASP A 248 -7.97 15.77 4.74
N TYR A 249 -8.32 15.20 3.59
CA TYR A 249 -7.79 15.56 2.29
C TYR A 249 -8.72 16.45 1.47
N SER A 250 -9.73 17.08 2.07
CA SER A 250 -10.68 17.96 1.35
C SER A 250 -9.96 19.01 0.50
N ARG A 251 -8.88 19.62 1.02
CA ARG A 251 -8.06 20.59 0.28
C ARG A 251 -7.36 19.98 -0.95
N VAL A 252 -6.97 18.72 -0.88
CA VAL A 252 -6.35 18.00 -2.01
C VAL A 252 -7.37 17.81 -3.13
N TYR A 253 -8.61 17.48 -2.79
CA TYR A 253 -9.69 17.36 -3.78
C TYR A 253 -9.97 18.70 -4.47
N GLU A 254 -10.01 19.81 -3.72
CA GLU A 254 -10.14 21.16 -4.29
C GLU A 254 -9.03 21.47 -5.31
N ILE A 255 -7.77 21.17 -4.97
CA ILE A 255 -6.63 21.38 -5.89
C ILE A 255 -6.81 20.60 -7.21
N ILE A 256 -7.27 19.34 -7.11
CA ILE A 256 -7.51 18.50 -8.29
C ILE A 256 -8.69 19.06 -9.11
N ASP A 257 -9.77 19.47 -8.46
CA ASP A 257 -10.97 20.00 -9.11
C ASP A 257 -10.69 21.31 -9.84
N ASP A 258 -9.94 22.23 -9.22
CA ASP A 258 -9.52 23.49 -9.83
C ASP A 258 -8.71 23.24 -11.11
N TYR A 259 -7.75 22.30 -11.06
CA TYR A 259 -6.96 21.93 -12.23
C TYR A 259 -7.83 21.38 -13.38
N ILE A 260 -8.79 20.49 -13.07
CA ILE A 260 -9.70 19.91 -14.08
C ILE A 260 -10.59 20.99 -14.68
N ASN A 261 -11.10 21.90 -13.86
CA ASN A 261 -11.94 23.01 -14.29
C ASN A 261 -11.19 23.95 -15.24
N ASP A 262 -9.94 24.27 -14.93
CA ASP A 262 -9.12 25.15 -15.75
C ASP A 262 -8.75 24.51 -17.10
N LYS A 263 -8.40 23.21 -17.13
CA LYS A 263 -8.20 22.46 -18.39
C LYS A 263 -9.48 22.39 -19.24
N THR A 264 -10.64 22.26 -18.60
CA THR A 264 -11.93 22.23 -19.31
C THR A 264 -12.26 23.58 -19.94
N LYS A 265 -11.85 24.69 -19.32
CA LYS A 265 -12.01 26.04 -19.91
C LYS A 265 -11.03 26.25 -21.06
N GLU A 266 -9.76 25.84 -20.91
CA GLU A 266 -8.75 25.96 -21.97
C GLU A 266 -9.11 25.17 -23.23
N SER A 267 -9.76 24.02 -23.10
CA SER A 267 -10.17 23.18 -24.24
C SER A 267 -11.41 23.69 -25.00
N ARG A 268 -12.10 24.72 -24.48
CA ARG A 268 -13.28 25.35 -25.11
C ARG A 268 -12.97 26.66 -25.81
N LEU A 269 -11.73 27.14 -25.73
CA LEU A 269 -11.20 28.33 -26.39
C LEU A 269 -10.39 27.92 -27.62
#